data_AF-A0AAW2MK74-F1
#
_entry.id   AF-A0AAW2MK74-F1
#
_cell.length_a   1.000
_cell.length_b   1.000
_cell.length_c   1.000
_cell.angle_alpha   90.00
_cell.angle_beta   90.00
_cell.angle_gamma   90.00
#
_symmetry.space_group_name_H-M   'P 1'
#
loop_
_entity.id
_entity.type
_entity.pdbx_description
1 polymer ?
#
loop_
_entity_poly.entity_id
_entity_poly.type
_entity_poly.pdbx_seq_one_letter_code
_entity_poly.pdbx_strand_id
1 'polypeptide(L)'
;MVSGCRLIEGLNIIIRMDGEHMLVHVNKKKLDPLEAYIPAVILTELQIKELGQYLEVDQPKFADCRNLLRSGPASSLRVNIRAVAQYASDAGNGNFAFNEVDQCLRALEELDSLLLRASRNDSGTSIESMKAKVATALGALNSVLQTVPEEVLNKGKAMANEYINPGNDLAPQDLDSDLKKLESIL
;
A
#
# COMPACT_ATOMS: atom_id res chain seq x y z
N MET A 1 -45.57 0.82 -19.68
CA MET A 1 -44.15 0.42 -19.65
C MET A 1 -43.76 0.22 -18.20
N VAL A 2 -43.23 -0.95 -17.85
CA VAL A 2 -42.84 -1.29 -16.47
C VAL A 2 -41.36 -0.94 -16.31
N SER A 3 -41.01 0.12 -15.58
CA SER A 3 -39.61 0.36 -15.19
C SER A 3 -39.17 -0.74 -14.23
N GLY A 4 -38.18 -1.53 -14.64
CA GLY A 4 -37.55 -2.55 -13.81
C GLY A 4 -36.21 -2.02 -13.26
N CYS A 5 -36.07 -1.97 -11.94
CA CYS A 5 -34.78 -1.79 -11.28
C CYS A 5 -34.21 -3.18 -10.94
N ARG A 6 -32.96 -3.46 -11.33
CA ARG A 6 -32.28 -4.72 -10.97
C ARG A 6 -31.02 -4.38 -10.17
N LEU A 7 -30.94 -4.90 -8.95
CA LEU A 7 -29.73 -4.88 -8.14
C LEU A 7 -28.85 -6.06 -8.56
N ILE A 8 -27.58 -5.79 -8.84
CA ILE A 8 -26.58 -6.85 -9.00
C ILE A 8 -25.94 -7.06 -7.63
N GLU A 9 -26.36 -8.11 -6.94
CA GLU A 9 -25.78 -8.50 -5.65
C GLU A 9 -24.27 -8.77 -5.81
N GLY A 10 -23.47 -8.17 -4.94
CA GLY A 10 -22.00 -8.29 -4.93
C GLY A 10 -21.22 -7.12 -5.55
N LEU A 11 -21.86 -6.22 -6.32
CA LEU A 11 -21.16 -5.10 -6.98
C LEU A 11 -21.66 -3.70 -6.58
N ASN A 12 -22.69 -3.59 -5.75
CA ASN A 12 -23.29 -2.30 -5.36
C ASN A 12 -23.66 -1.40 -6.57
N ILE A 13 -24.03 -2.04 -7.69
CA ILE A 13 -24.47 -1.39 -8.93
C ILE A 13 -25.99 -1.52 -9.02
N ILE A 14 -26.66 -0.38 -9.18
CA ILE A 14 -28.09 -0.28 -9.47
C ILE A 14 -28.23 0.07 -10.95
N ILE A 15 -28.85 -0.82 -11.72
CA ILE A 15 -29.16 -0.57 -13.12
C ILE A 15 -30.64 -0.17 -13.22
N ARG A 16 -30.88 1.03 -13.74
CA ARG A 16 -32.21 1.57 -14.04
C ARG A 16 -32.42 1.59 -15.55
N MET A 17 -33.58 1.13 -15.99
CA MET A 17 -34.01 1.18 -17.39
C MET A 17 -35.13 2.20 -17.52
N ASP A 18 -34.88 3.29 -18.25
CA ASP A 18 -35.88 4.29 -18.61
C ASP A 18 -36.01 4.33 -20.14
N GLY A 19 -36.92 3.55 -20.69
CA GLY A 19 -37.07 3.40 -22.15
C GLY A 19 -35.91 2.65 -22.79
N GLU A 20 -35.33 3.18 -23.87
CA GLU A 20 -34.14 2.61 -24.55
C GLU A 20 -32.80 2.96 -23.88
N HIS A 21 -32.81 3.77 -22.82
CA HIS A 21 -31.60 4.23 -22.15
C HIS A 21 -31.32 3.48 -20.84
N MET A 22 -30.11 2.97 -20.71
CA MET A 22 -29.58 2.33 -19.50
C MET A 22 -28.87 3.35 -18.61
N LEU A 23 -29.37 3.56 -17.40
CA LEU A 23 -28.73 4.36 -16.35
C LEU A 23 -28.08 3.44 -15.31
N VAL A 24 -26.75 3.48 -15.24
CA VAL A 24 -25.96 2.71 -14.26
C VAL A 24 -25.58 3.61 -13.09
N HIS A 25 -26.13 3.33 -11.91
CA HIS A 25 -25.78 4.00 -10.66
C HIS A 25 -24.83 3.10 -9.86
N VAL A 26 -23.60 3.56 -9.64
CA VAL A 26 -22.62 2.87 -8.80
C VAL A 26 -22.66 3.45 -7.40
N ASN A 27 -23.08 2.66 -6.42
CA ASN A 27 -23.14 3.08 -5.03
C ASN A 27 -21.74 2.91 -4.41
N LYS A 28 -20.92 3.95 -4.52
CA LYS A 28 -19.54 3.94 -4.03
C LYS A 28 -19.56 3.83 -2.49
N LYS A 29 -18.93 2.79 -1.94
CA LYS A 29 -18.65 2.73 -0.50
C LYS A 29 -17.84 3.97 -0.14
N LYS A 30 -18.26 4.71 0.88
CA LYS A 30 -17.54 5.90 1.33
C LYS A 30 -16.15 5.48 1.80
N LEU A 31 -15.12 6.11 1.24
CA LEU A 31 -13.75 5.95 1.70
C LEU A 31 -13.60 6.53 3.12
N ASP A 32 -12.70 5.96 3.89
CA ASP A 32 -12.22 6.58 5.12
C ASP A 32 -11.48 7.88 4.79
N PRO A 33 -11.30 8.81 5.74
CA PRO A 33 -10.54 10.03 5.49
C PRO A 33 -9.14 9.74 4.92
N LEU A 34 -8.63 10.63 4.06
CA LEU A 34 -7.34 10.46 3.38
C LEU A 34 -6.20 10.16 4.36
N GLU A 35 -6.23 10.81 5.52
CA GLU A 35 -5.30 10.65 6.64
C GLU A 35 -5.14 9.18 7.09
N ALA A 36 -6.19 8.37 6.97
CA ALA A 36 -6.16 6.97 7.38
C ALA A 36 -5.26 6.10 6.48
N TYR A 37 -5.04 6.52 5.23
CA TYR A 37 -4.30 5.73 4.24
C TYR A 37 -2.82 6.12 4.16
N ILE A 38 -2.48 7.39 4.45
CA ILE A 38 -1.13 7.92 4.25
C ILE A 38 -0.05 7.18 5.06
N PRO A 39 -0.22 6.90 6.38
CA PRO A 39 0.82 6.23 7.15
C PRO A 39 1.19 4.86 6.58
N ALA A 40 0.19 4.08 6.13
CA ALA A 40 0.43 2.76 5.54
C ALA A 40 1.22 2.83 4.23
N VAL A 41 0.97 3.85 3.40
CA VAL A 41 1.72 4.07 2.15
C VAL A 41 3.18 4.47 2.46
N ILE A 42 3.40 5.36 3.42
CA ILE A 42 4.76 5.78 3.84
C ILE A 42 5.54 4.60 4.44
N LEU A 43 4.92 3.83 5.32
CA LEU A 43 5.55 2.65 5.91
C LEU A 43 5.89 1.60 4.83
N THR A 44 5.07 1.47 3.80
CA THR A 44 5.39 0.60 2.65
C THR A 44 6.58 1.13 1.84
N GLU A 45 6.67 2.45 1.62
CA GLU A 45 7.84 3.05 0.97
C GLU A 45 9.14 2.72 1.72
N LEU A 46 9.12 2.82 3.05
CA LEU A 46 10.27 2.47 3.89
C LEU A 46 10.61 0.98 3.81
N GLN A 47 9.60 0.11 3.86
CA GLN A 47 9.76 -1.34 3.71
C GLN A 47 10.38 -1.73 2.34
N ILE A 48 9.97 -1.05 1.26
CA ILE A 48 10.54 -1.28 -0.08
C ILE A 48 11.98 -0.73 -0.18
N LYS A 49 12.29 0.39 0.49
CA LYS A 49 13.67 0.90 0.62
C LYS A 49 14.57 -0.10 1.35
N GLU A 50 14.08 -0.67 2.45
CA GLU A 50 14.79 -1.71 3.20
C GLU A 50 15.05 -2.95 2.32
N LEU A 51 14.05 -3.40 1.56
CA LEU A 51 14.23 -4.46 0.57
C LEU A 51 15.36 -4.13 -0.43
N GLY A 52 15.37 -2.89 -0.94
CA GLY A 52 16.45 -2.41 -1.81
C GLY A 52 17.84 -2.59 -1.18
N GLN A 53 17.99 -2.32 0.12
CA GLN A 53 19.24 -2.50 0.84
C GLN A 53 19.64 -3.98 0.95
N TYR A 54 18.68 -4.90 1.13
CA TYR A 54 18.97 -6.34 1.12
C TYR A 54 19.44 -6.85 -0.25
N LEU A 55 19.19 -6.13 -1.33
CA LEU A 55 19.70 -6.45 -2.67
C LEU A 55 21.12 -5.94 -2.93
N GLU A 56 21.68 -5.12 -2.03
CA GLU A 56 23.05 -4.57 -2.16
C GLU A 56 24.13 -5.52 -1.62
N VAL A 57 23.76 -6.56 -0.87
CA VAL A 57 24.72 -7.52 -0.31
C VAL A 57 25.15 -8.56 -1.35
N ASP A 58 26.34 -9.16 -1.18
CA ASP A 58 26.91 -10.12 -2.14
C ASP A 58 26.02 -11.33 -2.43
N GLN A 59 25.29 -11.81 -1.42
CA GLN A 59 24.36 -12.95 -1.53
C GLN A 59 23.01 -12.61 -0.88
N PRO A 60 22.11 -11.92 -1.60
CA PRO A 60 20.81 -11.55 -1.09
C PRO A 60 19.96 -12.78 -0.76
N LYS A 61 19.28 -12.74 0.39
CA LYS A 61 18.28 -13.75 0.75
C LYS A 61 16.96 -13.44 0.05
N PHE A 62 16.82 -13.93 -1.19
CA PHE A 62 15.65 -13.61 -2.03
C PHE A 62 14.31 -14.03 -1.43
N ALA A 63 14.26 -15.11 -0.65
CA ALA A 63 13.06 -15.51 0.07
C ALA A 63 12.64 -14.48 1.13
N ASP A 64 13.59 -13.91 1.87
CA ASP A 64 13.34 -12.88 2.88
C ASP A 64 12.90 -11.57 2.23
N CYS A 65 13.57 -11.17 1.12
CA CYS A 65 13.14 -10.03 0.30
C CYS A 65 11.69 -10.19 -0.17
N ARG A 66 11.31 -11.40 -0.59
CA ARG A 66 9.93 -11.68 -1.02
C ARG A 66 8.95 -11.65 0.15
N ASN A 67 9.34 -12.12 1.32
CA ASN A 67 8.52 -12.01 2.52
C ASN A 67 8.25 -10.55 2.89
N LEU A 68 9.23 -9.66 2.73
CA LEU A 68 9.03 -8.22 2.92
C LEU A 68 7.96 -7.65 1.99
N LEU A 69 7.86 -8.08 0.73
CA LEU A 69 6.79 -7.61 -0.17
C LEU A 69 5.38 -8.10 0.19
N ARG A 70 5.27 -9.16 1.00
CA ARG A 70 4.00 -9.88 1.23
C ARG A 70 3.49 -9.76 2.66
N SER A 71 4.22 -9.05 3.52
CA SER A 71 3.91 -8.90 4.94
C SER A 71 3.95 -7.43 5.37
N GLY A 72 3.47 -7.16 6.58
CA GLY A 72 3.48 -5.81 7.14
C GLY A 72 2.68 -4.81 6.28
N PRO A 73 3.10 -3.53 6.23
CA PRO A 73 2.45 -2.48 5.45
C PRO A 73 2.22 -2.83 3.97
N ALA A 74 3.23 -3.45 3.32
CA ALA A 74 3.17 -3.82 1.90
C ALA A 74 1.98 -4.73 1.55
N SER A 75 1.56 -5.60 2.48
CA SER A 75 0.42 -6.52 2.27
C SER A 75 -0.90 -5.79 1.99
N SER A 76 -1.04 -4.56 2.48
CA SER A 76 -2.24 -3.73 2.35
C SER A 76 -2.09 -2.61 1.32
N LEU A 77 -0.91 -2.45 0.72
CA LEU A 77 -0.57 -1.31 -0.13
C LEU A 77 -1.59 -1.08 -1.24
N ARG A 78 -2.00 -2.14 -1.94
CA ARG A 78 -2.91 -2.04 -3.10
C ARG A 78 -4.22 -1.32 -2.76
N VAL A 79 -4.76 -1.53 -1.56
CA VAL A 79 -5.99 -0.85 -1.12
C VAL A 79 -5.68 0.59 -0.74
N ASN A 80 -4.65 0.80 0.07
CA ASN A 80 -4.28 2.14 0.56
C ASN A 80 -3.90 3.09 -0.58
N ILE A 81 -3.01 2.68 -1.49
CA ILE A 81 -2.52 3.54 -2.57
C ILE A 81 -3.63 3.88 -3.59
N ARG A 82 -4.58 2.97 -3.83
CA ARG A 82 -5.75 3.24 -4.67
C ARG A 82 -6.73 4.22 -4.04
N ALA A 83 -6.88 4.17 -2.71
CA ALA A 83 -7.66 5.18 -2.00
C ALA A 83 -7.01 6.56 -2.13
N VAL A 84 -5.69 6.66 -1.98
CA VAL A 84 -4.95 7.93 -2.21
C VAL A 84 -5.14 8.43 -3.64
N ALA A 85 -5.02 7.57 -4.64
CA ALA A 85 -5.27 7.95 -6.03
C ALA A 85 -6.72 8.38 -6.30
N GLN A 86 -7.70 7.80 -5.61
CA GLN A 86 -9.09 8.27 -5.70
C GLN A 86 -9.24 9.70 -5.14
N TYR A 87 -8.61 10.01 -4.00
CA TYR A 87 -8.59 11.38 -3.48
C TYR A 87 -7.87 12.36 -4.42
N ALA A 88 -6.75 11.94 -5.03
CA ALA A 88 -6.07 12.73 -6.05
C ALA A 88 -6.96 12.96 -7.28
N SER A 89 -7.75 11.96 -7.68
CA SER A 89 -8.74 12.07 -8.75
C SER A 89 -9.83 13.08 -8.43
N ASP A 90 -10.36 13.07 -7.21
CA ASP A 90 -11.37 14.02 -6.77
C ASP A 90 -10.82 15.46 -6.75
N ALA A 91 -9.50 15.62 -6.58
CA ALA A 91 -8.76 16.88 -6.69
C ALA A 91 -8.30 17.24 -8.13
N GLY A 92 -8.65 16.45 -9.15
CA GLY A 92 -8.35 16.73 -10.56
C GLY A 92 -7.09 16.06 -11.12
N ASN A 93 -6.38 15.25 -10.34
CA ASN A 93 -5.12 14.57 -10.73
C ASN A 93 -5.31 13.07 -11.07
N GLY A 94 -6.52 12.65 -11.44
CA GLY A 94 -6.89 11.23 -11.52
C GLY A 94 -6.05 10.41 -12.48
N ASN A 95 -5.92 10.86 -13.74
CA ASN A 95 -5.14 10.12 -14.76
C ASN A 95 -3.69 9.93 -14.32
N PHE A 96 -3.06 10.97 -13.78
CA PHE A 96 -1.70 10.88 -13.27
C PHE A 96 -1.60 9.89 -12.09
N ALA A 97 -2.43 10.07 -11.07
CA ALA A 97 -2.35 9.26 -9.85
C ALA A 97 -2.62 7.77 -10.12
N PHE A 98 -3.61 7.44 -10.95
CA PHE A 98 -3.89 6.04 -11.30
C PHE A 98 -2.79 5.42 -12.17
N ASN A 99 -2.19 6.17 -13.10
CA ASN A 99 -1.07 5.67 -13.89
C ASN A 99 0.15 5.35 -13.00
N GLU A 100 0.46 6.21 -12.05
CA GLU A 100 1.54 5.98 -11.08
C GLU A 100 1.22 4.76 -10.17
N VAL A 101 -0.04 4.61 -9.73
CA VAL A 101 -0.47 3.40 -8.99
C VAL A 101 -0.25 2.13 -9.82
N ASP A 102 -0.66 2.13 -11.09
CA ASP A 102 -0.50 0.97 -11.95
C ASP A 102 0.97 0.65 -12.22
N GLN A 103 1.80 1.66 -12.43
CA GLN A 103 3.25 1.52 -12.56
C GLN A 103 3.88 0.94 -11.27
N CYS A 104 3.48 1.44 -10.10
CA CYS A 104 3.94 0.93 -8.82
C CYS A 104 3.57 -0.56 -8.64
N LEU A 105 2.29 -0.90 -8.79
CA LEU A 105 1.81 -2.26 -8.54
C LEU A 105 2.42 -3.25 -9.53
N ARG A 106 2.54 -2.86 -10.81
CA ARG A 106 3.19 -3.68 -11.83
C ARG A 106 4.67 -3.92 -11.50
N ALA A 107 5.39 -2.88 -11.08
CA ALA A 107 6.79 -3.04 -10.70
C ALA A 107 6.97 -4.00 -9.52
N LEU A 108 6.07 -3.95 -8.52
CA LEU A 108 6.10 -4.85 -7.37
C LEU A 108 5.72 -6.30 -7.73
N GLU A 109 4.77 -6.51 -8.65
CA GLU A 109 4.42 -7.84 -9.16
C GLU A 109 5.56 -8.47 -9.97
N GLU A 110 6.23 -7.67 -10.81
CA GLU A 110 7.43 -8.09 -11.54
C GLU A 110 8.60 -8.39 -10.58
N LEU A 111 8.76 -7.59 -9.52
CA LEU A 111 9.76 -7.84 -8.47
C LEU A 111 9.47 -9.13 -7.69
N ASP A 112 8.23 -9.40 -7.24
CA ASP A 112 7.87 -10.66 -6.57
C ASP A 112 8.20 -11.87 -7.45
N SER A 113 7.93 -11.76 -8.75
CA SER A 113 8.22 -12.80 -9.74
C SER A 113 9.73 -13.04 -9.88
N LEU A 114 10.53 -11.97 -9.96
CA LEU A 114 11.99 -12.07 -10.01
C LEU A 114 12.56 -12.70 -8.72
N LEU A 115 12.09 -12.27 -7.55
CA LEU A 115 12.53 -12.80 -6.26
C LEU A 115 12.17 -14.28 -6.09
N LEU A 116 10.98 -14.70 -6.56
CA LEU A 116 10.57 -16.10 -6.56
C LEU A 116 11.45 -16.97 -7.46
N ARG A 117 11.79 -16.50 -8.65
CA ARG A 117 12.66 -17.23 -9.58
C ARG A 117 14.08 -17.34 -9.01
N ALA A 118 14.60 -16.24 -8.47
CA ALA A 118 15.92 -16.19 -7.88
C ALA A 118 16.04 -17.09 -6.64
N SER A 119 15.00 -17.14 -5.78
CA SER A 119 14.99 -18.04 -4.61
C SER A 119 14.97 -19.53 -5.00
N ARG A 120 14.63 -19.85 -6.26
CA ARG A 120 14.68 -21.19 -6.85
C ARG A 120 15.95 -21.44 -7.66
N ASN A 121 16.96 -20.58 -7.56
CA ASN A 121 18.24 -20.66 -8.28
C ASN A 121 18.11 -20.59 -9.81
N ASP A 122 17.14 -19.85 -10.32
CA ASP A 122 17.01 -19.58 -11.76
C ASP A 122 18.09 -18.59 -12.22
N SER A 123 18.98 -19.02 -13.14
CA SER A 123 20.09 -18.22 -13.65
C SER A 123 19.68 -17.05 -14.55
N GLY A 124 18.40 -16.93 -14.90
CA GLY A 124 17.87 -15.85 -15.73
C GLY A 124 17.50 -14.57 -14.98
N THR A 125 17.69 -14.53 -13.66
CA THR A 125 17.36 -13.34 -12.85
C THR A 125 18.60 -12.50 -12.54
N SER A 126 18.51 -11.19 -12.76
CA SER A 126 19.56 -10.25 -12.41
C SER A 126 19.15 -9.39 -11.21
N ILE A 127 20.06 -9.22 -10.25
CA ILE A 127 19.90 -8.31 -9.11
C ILE A 127 19.64 -6.87 -9.61
N GLU A 128 20.31 -6.45 -10.68
CA GLU A 128 20.10 -5.13 -11.29
C GLU A 128 18.66 -4.94 -11.79
N SER A 129 18.06 -6.00 -12.35
CA SER A 129 16.64 -5.96 -12.73
C SER A 129 15.73 -5.81 -11.51
N MET A 130 16.05 -6.45 -10.39
CA MET A 130 15.29 -6.30 -9.14
C MET A 130 15.41 -4.88 -8.58
N LYS A 131 16.64 -4.33 -8.51
CA LYS A 131 16.89 -2.95 -8.08
C LYS A 131 16.17 -1.93 -8.94
N ALA A 132 16.14 -2.14 -10.26
CA ALA A 132 15.37 -1.29 -11.17
C ALA A 132 13.87 -1.31 -10.86
N LYS A 133 13.30 -2.47 -10.48
CA LYS A 133 11.89 -2.55 -10.06
C LYS A 133 11.63 -1.90 -8.70
N VAL A 134 12.56 -2.01 -7.76
CA VAL A 134 12.51 -1.27 -6.49
C VAL A 134 12.49 0.24 -6.76
N ALA A 135 13.43 0.75 -7.57
CA ALA A 135 13.50 2.17 -7.91
C ALA A 135 12.22 2.65 -8.62
N THR A 136 11.68 1.84 -9.55
CA THR A 136 10.42 2.14 -10.25
C THR A 136 9.24 2.24 -9.27
N ALA A 137 9.11 1.28 -8.35
CA ALA A 137 8.03 1.28 -7.36
C ALA A 137 8.14 2.47 -6.41
N LEU A 138 9.34 2.78 -5.91
CA LEU A 138 9.58 3.93 -5.03
C LEU A 138 9.30 5.26 -5.72
N GLY A 139 9.73 5.41 -6.97
CA GLY A 139 9.44 6.61 -7.77
C GLY A 139 7.95 6.83 -7.92
N ALA A 140 7.21 5.78 -8.28
CA ALA A 140 5.77 5.85 -8.45
C ALA A 140 5.01 6.11 -7.13
N LEU A 141 5.42 5.47 -6.02
CA LEU A 141 4.88 5.75 -4.68
C LEU A 141 5.05 7.21 -4.30
N ASN A 142 6.25 7.76 -4.49
CA ASN A 142 6.54 9.15 -4.19
C ASN A 142 5.72 10.11 -5.08
N SER A 143 5.58 9.82 -6.37
CA SER A 143 4.72 10.56 -7.29
C SER A 143 3.26 10.59 -6.82
N VAL A 144 2.71 9.47 -6.34
CA VAL A 144 1.36 9.43 -5.76
C VAL A 144 1.29 10.28 -4.48
N LEU A 145 2.26 10.16 -3.58
CA LEU A 145 2.28 10.93 -2.33
C LEU A 145 2.39 12.45 -2.56
N GLN A 146 3.02 12.88 -3.66
CA GLN A 146 3.08 14.30 -4.05
C GLN A 146 1.71 14.89 -4.43
N THR A 147 0.71 14.06 -4.70
CA THR A 147 -0.67 14.53 -4.94
C THR A 147 -1.43 14.86 -3.65
N VAL A 148 -0.89 14.47 -2.49
CA VAL A 148 -1.50 14.66 -1.17
C VAL A 148 -1.22 16.09 -0.68
N PRO A 149 -2.22 16.80 -0.12
CA PRO A 149 -1.98 18.09 0.51
C PRO A 149 -0.88 18.02 1.57
N GLU A 150 0.00 19.02 1.61
CA GLU A 150 1.20 19.01 2.46
C GLU A 150 0.88 18.80 3.95
N GLU A 151 -0.19 19.41 4.45
CA GLU A 151 -0.64 19.24 5.84
C GLU A 151 -0.96 17.78 6.17
N VAL A 152 -1.69 17.10 5.27
CA VAL A 152 -2.07 15.69 5.42
C VAL A 152 -0.85 14.78 5.31
N LEU A 153 0.05 15.07 4.36
CA LEU A 153 1.29 14.33 4.20
C LEU A 153 2.19 14.44 5.44
N ASN A 154 2.32 15.63 6.02
CA ASN A 154 3.14 15.86 7.22
C ASN A 154 2.56 15.14 8.44
N LYS A 155 1.24 15.15 8.63
CA LYS A 155 0.57 14.34 9.68
C LYS A 155 0.81 12.85 9.46
N GLY A 156 0.68 12.37 8.23
CA GLY A 156 0.94 10.98 7.89
C GLY A 156 2.39 10.56 8.18
N LYS A 157 3.37 11.43 7.90
CA LYS A 157 4.78 11.20 8.26
C LYS A 157 4.99 11.11 9.77
N ALA A 158 4.35 11.98 10.55
CA ALA A 158 4.43 11.93 12.01
C ALA A 158 3.89 10.59 12.56
N MET A 159 2.72 10.16 12.11
CA MET A 159 2.12 8.88 12.50
C MET A 159 2.97 7.67 12.08
N ALA A 160 3.53 7.69 10.86
CA ALA A 160 4.43 6.64 10.41
C ALA A 160 5.72 6.59 11.26
N ASN A 161 6.24 7.75 11.66
CA ASN A 161 7.42 7.83 12.52
C ASN A 161 7.15 7.27 13.93
N GLU A 162 5.99 7.54 14.52
CA GLU A 162 5.59 6.94 15.80
C GLU A 162 5.52 5.41 15.73
N TYR A 163 5.08 4.84 14.59
CA TYR A 163 5.05 3.40 14.40
C TYR A 163 6.46 2.77 14.37
N ILE A 164 7.44 3.46 13.76
CA ILE A 164 8.83 2.97 13.64
C ILE A 164 9.60 3.19 14.94
N ASN A 165 9.33 4.32 15.61
CA ASN A 165 10.00 4.74 16.84
C ASN A 165 8.96 4.87 17.98
N PRO A 166 8.37 3.77 18.46
CA PRO A 166 7.31 3.82 19.46
C PRO A 166 7.77 4.25 20.87
N GLY A 167 8.94 4.89 21.03
CA GLY A 167 9.63 4.98 22.31
C GLY A 167 10.61 6.13 22.53
N ASN A 168 10.43 7.30 21.93
CA ASN A 168 11.11 8.51 22.47
C ASN A 168 10.37 9.18 23.65
N ASP A 169 9.14 8.75 23.95
CA ASP A 169 8.35 9.21 25.12
C ASP A 169 7.98 8.07 26.10
N LEU A 170 8.33 6.82 25.80
CA LEU A 170 8.19 5.70 26.72
C LEU A 170 9.57 5.32 27.26
N ALA A 171 10.07 6.14 28.18
CA ALA A 171 11.10 5.69 29.10
C ALA A 171 10.65 4.36 29.75
N PRO A 172 11.52 3.35 29.93
CA PRO A 172 11.17 2.00 30.40
C PRO A 172 10.62 1.87 31.84
N GLN A 173 10.01 2.91 32.43
CA GLN A 173 9.74 2.93 33.87
C GLN A 173 8.47 2.22 34.32
N ASP A 174 7.58 1.75 33.43
CA ASP A 174 6.29 1.17 33.88
C ASP A 174 5.94 -0.24 33.33
N LEU A 175 6.76 -0.80 32.42
CA LEU A 175 6.50 -2.15 31.87
C LEU A 175 6.82 -3.29 32.86
N ASP A 176 7.71 -3.04 33.84
CA ASP A 176 8.12 -4.05 34.84
C ASP A 176 6.99 -4.41 35.82
N SER A 177 6.11 -3.45 36.11
CA SER A 177 4.96 -3.61 37.02
C SER A 177 3.87 -4.51 36.44
N ASP A 178 3.60 -4.38 35.14
CA ASP A 178 2.56 -5.13 34.46
C ASP A 178 3.01 -6.55 34.07
N LEU A 179 4.29 -6.74 33.73
CA LEU A 179 4.88 -8.06 33.53
C LEU A 179 4.82 -8.91 34.82
N LYS A 180 5.15 -8.32 35.97
CA LYS A 180 5.04 -9.00 37.28
C LYS A 180 3.61 -9.40 37.65
N LYS A 181 2.60 -8.60 37.27
CA LYS A 181 1.20 -8.99 37.49
C LYS A 181 0.80 -10.20 36.65
N LEU A 182 1.28 -10.30 35.42
CA LEU A 182 0.98 -11.43 34.54
C LEU A 182 1.64 -12.72 35.00
N GLU A 183 2.87 -12.65 35.51
CA GLU A 183 3.55 -13.81 36.13
C GLU A 183 2.83 -14.32 37.39
N SER A 184 2.11 -13.45 38.11
CA SER A 184 1.37 -13.85 39.32
C SER A 184 0.07 -14.62 39.08
N ILE A 185 -0.35 -14.78 37.82
CA ILE A 185 -1.60 -15.45 37.42
C ILE A 185 -1.33 -16.87 36.85
N LEU A 186 -0.06 -17.25 36.64
CA LEU A 186 0.39 -18.59 36.25
C LEU A 186 0.83 -19.41 37.47
#